data_AF-A0A519BIN5-F1
#
_entry.id   AF-A0A519BIN5-F1
#
_cell.length_a   1.000
_cell.length_b   1.000
_cell.length_c   1.000
_cell.angle_alpha   90.00
_cell.angle_beta   90.00
_cell.angle_gamma   90.00
#
_symmetry.space_group_name_H-M   'P 1'
#
loop_
_entity.id
_entity.type
_entity.pdbx_description
1 polymer ?
#
loop_
_entity_poly.entity_id
_entity_poly.type
_entity_poly.pdbx_seq_one_letter_code
_entity_poly.pdbx_strand_id
1 'polypeptide(L)'
;MNKKAAVIAGRLNSELIELNRVADRILKEWDKAKTSGDEYYIDAVAFNIHSFYTGLERIFQKIASGIDESMPAGSNWHHELLCRWHPKFQVLDRL
;
A
#
# COMPACT_ATOMS: atom_id res chain seq x y z
N MET A 1 0.04 7.47 -28.40
CA MET A 1 0.23 7.13 -26.97
C MET A 1 -0.63 8.06 -26.12
N ASN A 2 -1.50 7.54 -25.25
CA ASN A 2 -2.37 8.36 -24.41
C ASN A 2 -1.56 9.06 -23.31
N LYS A 3 -1.38 10.39 -23.42
CA LYS A 3 -0.55 11.19 -22.50
C LYS A 3 -1.00 11.06 -21.03
N LYS A 4 -2.30 10.93 -20.76
CA LYS A 4 -2.83 10.75 -19.39
C LYS A 4 -2.39 9.42 -18.79
N ALA A 5 -2.51 8.33 -19.56
CA ALA A 5 -2.10 7.00 -19.12
C ALA A 5 -0.59 6.94 -18.82
N ALA A 6 0.25 7.58 -19.64
CA ALA A 6 1.69 7.63 -19.42
C ALA A 6 2.08 8.38 -18.13
N VAL A 7 1.37 9.47 -17.80
CA VAL A 7 1.59 10.22 -16.55
C VAL A 7 1.19 9.38 -15.33
N ILE A 8 0.06 8.68 -15.39
CA ILE A 8 -0.38 7.79 -14.31
C ILE A 8 0.64 6.66 -14.12
N ALA A 9 1.07 6.00 -15.19
CA ALA A 9 2.07 4.94 -15.14
C ALA A 9 3.40 5.41 -14.52
N GLY A 10 3.88 6.61 -14.89
CA GLY A 10 5.08 7.20 -14.29
C GLY A 10 4.95 7.41 -12.79
N ARG A 11 3.81 7.94 -12.33
CA ARG A 11 3.53 8.13 -10.90
C ARG A 11 3.44 6.79 -10.15
N LEU A 12 2.77 5.79 -10.72
CA LEU A 12 2.68 4.46 -10.12
C LEU A 12 4.05 3.81 -9.99
N ASN A 13 4.91 3.94 -11.00
CA ASN A 13 6.28 3.44 -10.93
C ASN A 13 7.08 4.10 -9.80
N SER A 14 6.94 5.41 -9.60
CA SER A 14 7.59 6.09 -8.46
C SER A 14 7.10 5.56 -7.12
N GLU A 15 5.79 5.37 -6.94
CA GLU A 15 5.24 4.80 -5.69
C GLU A 15 5.72 3.36 -5.46
N LEU A 16 5.81 2.54 -6.51
CA LEU A 16 6.34 1.17 -6.43
C LEU A 16 7.81 1.15 -6.02
N ILE A 17 8.63 2.08 -6.51
CA ILE A 17 10.03 2.22 -6.10
C ILE A 17 10.11 2.56 -4.61
N GLU A 18 9.29 3.47 -4.12
CA GLU A 18 9.26 3.82 -2.69
C GLU A 18 8.77 2.65 -1.83
N LEU A 19 7.75 1.90 -2.26
CA LEU A 19 7.30 0.70 -1.56
C LEU A 19 8.39 -0.35 -1.44
N ASN A 20 9.16 -0.59 -2.50
CA ASN A 20 10.30 -1.51 -2.43
C ASN A 20 11.33 -1.05 -1.39
N ARG A 21 11.64 0.25 -1.33
CA ARG A 21 12.56 0.79 -0.31
C ARG A 21 12.02 0.65 1.11
N VAL A 22 10.71 0.73 1.30
CA VAL A 22 10.10 0.48 2.62
C VAL A 22 10.18 -1.01 2.96
N ALA A 23 9.88 -1.90 2.01
CA ALA A 23 10.01 -3.34 2.20
C ALA A 23 11.45 -3.75 2.57
N ASP A 24 12.45 -3.21 1.88
CA ASP A 24 13.87 -3.45 2.19
C ASP A 24 14.24 -2.99 3.61
N ARG A 25 13.68 -1.86 4.06
CA ARG A 25 13.86 -1.36 5.44
C ARG A 25 13.26 -2.30 6.48
N ILE A 26 12.02 -2.75 6.25
CA ILE A 26 11.34 -3.72 7.12
C ILE A 26 12.21 -4.97 7.28
N LEU A 27 12.68 -5.55 6.16
CA LEU A 27 13.49 -6.77 6.21
C LEU A 27 14.81 -6.56 6.94
N LYS A 28 15.48 -5.43 6.71
CA LYS A 28 16.74 -5.09 7.37
C LYS A 28 16.56 -4.89 8.87
N GLU A 29 15.53 -4.19 9.29
CA GLU A 29 15.24 -3.92 10.71
C GLU A 29 14.79 -5.20 11.41
N TRP A 30 14.00 -6.04 10.75
CA TRP A 30 13.62 -7.36 11.25
C TRP A 30 14.84 -8.25 11.50
N ASP A 31 15.82 -8.23 10.61
CA ASP A 31 17.05 -9.00 10.81
C ASP A 31 17.86 -8.53 12.02
N LYS A 32 17.91 -7.20 12.22
CA LYS A 32 18.51 -6.60 13.42
C LYS A 32 17.75 -6.93 14.69
N ALA A 33 16.42 -6.85 14.69
CA ALA A 33 15.59 -7.22 15.84
C ALA A 33 15.88 -8.65 16.32
N LYS A 34 15.96 -9.62 15.40
CA LYS A 34 16.26 -11.01 15.73
C LYS A 34 17.65 -11.20 16.34
N THR A 35 18.61 -10.35 15.99
CA THR A 35 20.02 -10.54 16.37
C THR A 35 20.43 -9.71 17.58
N SER A 36 19.86 -8.53 17.78
CA SER A 36 20.19 -7.66 18.91
C SER A 36 19.32 -7.86 20.15
N GLY A 37 18.08 -8.36 19.98
CA GLY A 37 17.08 -8.38 21.05
C GLY A 37 16.61 -6.98 21.49
N ASP A 38 16.93 -5.95 20.70
CA ASP A 38 16.57 -4.56 20.96
C ASP A 38 15.18 -4.25 20.38
N GLU A 39 14.24 -3.92 21.26
CA GLU A 39 12.84 -3.62 20.92
C GLU A 39 12.70 -2.42 19.98
N TYR A 40 13.67 -1.49 19.93
CA TYR A 40 13.62 -0.37 18.99
C TYR A 40 13.56 -0.82 17.52
N TYR A 41 14.13 -1.97 17.18
CA TYR A 41 14.01 -2.51 15.83
C TYR A 41 12.61 -3.09 15.55
N ILE A 42 11.92 -3.60 16.57
CA ILE A 42 10.54 -4.05 16.44
C ILE A 42 9.60 -2.86 16.20
N ASP A 43 9.80 -1.76 16.93
CA ASP A 43 9.04 -0.52 16.72
C ASP A 43 9.27 0.04 15.30
N ALA A 44 10.52 0.03 14.83
CA ALA A 44 10.86 0.46 13.48
C ALA A 44 10.19 -0.42 12.41
N VAL A 45 10.17 -1.75 12.60
CA VAL A 45 9.44 -2.68 11.74
C VAL A 45 7.95 -2.36 11.70
N ALA A 46 7.31 -2.16 12.86
CA ALA A 46 5.89 -1.83 12.93
C ALA A 46 5.57 -0.51 12.20
N PHE A 47 6.39 0.51 12.40
CA PHE A 47 6.26 1.80 11.74
C PHE A 47 6.42 1.69 10.21
N ASN A 48 7.40 0.91 9.74
CA ASN A 48 7.63 0.73 8.32
C ASN A 48 6.54 -0.15 7.67
N ILE A 49 5.99 -1.15 8.36
CA ILE A 49 4.81 -1.91 7.89
C ILE A 49 3.62 -0.97 7.70
N HIS A 50 3.35 -0.10 8.67
CA HIS A 50 2.30 0.91 8.54
C HIS A 50 2.55 1.83 7.33
N SER A 51 3.79 2.30 7.15
CA SER A 51 4.18 3.13 6.01
C SER A 51 4.00 2.42 4.66
N PHE A 52 4.29 1.11 4.61
CA PHE A 52 4.07 0.27 3.43
C PHE A 52 2.59 0.19 3.08
N TYR A 53 1.74 -0.07 4.07
CA TYR A 53 0.29 -0.12 3.87
C TYR A 53 -0.27 1.21 3.35
N THR A 54 0.12 2.34 3.95
CA THR A 54 -0.28 3.68 3.49
C THR A 54 0.24 4.00 2.08
N GLY A 55 1.36 3.40 1.64
CA GLY A 55 1.83 3.50 0.26
C GLY A 55 0.95 2.70 -0.72
N LEU A 56 0.49 1.51 -0.34
CA LEU A 56 -0.45 0.72 -1.14
C LEU A 56 -1.79 1.45 -1.31
N GLU A 57 -2.33 2.06 -0.26
CA GLU A 57 -3.56 2.85 -0.35
C GLU A 57 -3.44 3.99 -1.38
N ARG A 58 -2.29 4.68 -1.40
CA ARG A 58 -2.00 5.73 -2.39
C ARG A 58 -1.97 5.19 -3.82
N ILE A 59 -1.42 3.99 -4.02
CA ILE A 59 -1.44 3.32 -5.33
C ILE A 59 -2.88 3.01 -5.74
N PHE A 60 -3.67 2.38 -4.87
CA PHE A 60 -5.05 2.03 -5.18
C PHE A 60 -5.91 3.26 -5.47
N GLN A 61 -5.72 4.35 -4.71
CA GLN A 61 -6.38 5.62 -4.98
C GLN A 61 -6.02 6.19 -6.35
N LYS A 62 -4.74 6.16 -6.74
CA LYS A 62 -4.30 6.65 -8.07
C LYS A 62 -4.87 5.81 -9.21
N ILE A 63 -4.98 4.50 -9.02
CA ILE A 63 -5.60 3.60 -9.98
C ILE A 63 -7.09 3.90 -10.10
N ALA A 64 -7.81 3.93 -8.98
CA ALA A 64 -9.26 4.17 -8.96
C ALA A 64 -9.64 5.54 -9.55
N SER A 65 -8.86 6.58 -9.25
CA SER A 65 -9.10 7.94 -9.80
C SER A 65 -8.62 8.12 -11.25
N GLY A 66 -7.62 7.37 -11.68
CA GLY A 66 -7.00 7.54 -12.99
C GLY A 66 -7.45 6.55 -14.07
N ILE A 67 -7.96 5.38 -13.67
CA ILE A 67 -8.32 4.28 -14.57
C ILE A 67 -9.81 3.92 -14.41
N ASP A 68 -10.28 3.72 -13.17
CA ASP A 68 -11.67 3.28 -12.92
C ASP A 68 -12.67 4.45 -12.82
N GLU A 69 -12.16 5.68 -12.81
CA GLU A 69 -12.89 6.96 -12.68
C GLU A 69 -13.93 7.00 -11.54
N SER A 70 -13.80 6.10 -10.56
CA SER A 70 -14.77 5.91 -9.48
C SER A 70 -14.07 5.66 -8.16
N MET A 71 -14.19 6.63 -7.24
CA MET A 71 -13.69 6.53 -5.88
C MET A 71 -14.84 6.10 -4.95
N PRO A 72 -14.64 5.14 -4.05
CA PRO A 72 -15.63 4.89 -3.00
C PRO A 72 -15.77 6.12 -2.10
N ALA A 73 -16.98 6.37 -1.59
CA ALA A 73 -17.29 7.55 -0.80
C ALA A 73 -17.24 7.25 0.71
N GLY A 74 -17.10 8.29 1.53
CA GLY A 74 -17.13 8.18 2.99
C GLY A 74 -15.76 7.84 3.61
N SER A 75 -15.72 7.71 4.94
CA SER A 75 -14.47 7.51 5.71
C SER A 75 -13.83 6.13 5.51
N ASN A 76 -14.59 5.14 5.04
CA ASN A 76 -14.13 3.76 4.85
C ASN A 76 -13.62 3.45 3.43
N TRP A 77 -13.40 4.49 2.61
CA TRP A 77 -13.06 4.33 1.19
C TRP A 77 -11.83 3.46 0.95
N HIS A 78 -10.85 3.52 1.87
CA HIS A 78 -9.61 2.76 1.81
C HIS A 78 -9.88 1.24 1.83
N HIS A 79 -10.75 0.81 2.73
CA HIS A 79 -11.15 -0.59 2.87
C HIS A 79 -11.97 -1.08 1.68
N GLU A 80 -12.90 -0.24 1.21
CA GLU A 80 -13.73 -0.56 0.04
C GLU A 80 -12.89 -0.73 -1.24
N LEU A 81 -11.82 0.07 -1.38
CA LEU A 81 -10.84 -0.14 -2.45
C LEU A 81 -10.15 -1.49 -2.31
N LEU A 82 -9.69 -1.89 -1.11
CA LEU A 82 -9.05 -3.20 -0.94
C LEU A 82 -9.99 -4.37 -1.30
N CYS A 83 -11.25 -4.30 -0.86
CA CYS A 83 -12.24 -5.34 -1.14
C CYS A 83 -12.61 -5.44 -2.62
N ARG A 84 -12.60 -4.32 -3.37
CA ARG A 84 -12.89 -4.31 -4.81
C ARG A 84 -11.87 -5.10 -5.63
N TRP A 85 -10.62 -5.17 -5.19
CA TRP A 85 -9.52 -5.79 -5.94
C TRP A 85 -9.27 -7.26 -5.54
N HIS A 86 -10.08 -7.80 -4.62
CA HIS A 86 -10.03 -9.19 -4.22
C HIS A 86 -11.41 -9.88 -4.31
N PRO A 87 -11.66 -10.73 -5.34
CA PRO A 87 -12.97 -11.36 -5.56
C PRO A 87 -13.50 -12.21 -4.39
N LYS A 88 -12.62 -12.66 -3.48
CA LYS A 88 -12.99 -13.52 -2.35
C LYS A 88 -13.29 -12.79 -1.02
N PHE A 89 -13.09 -11.47 -0.92
CA PHE A 89 -13.37 -10.73 0.35
C PHE A 89 -14.81 -10.19 0.44
N GLN A 90 -15.57 -10.14 -0.65
CA GLN A 90 -16.98 -9.67 -0.65
C GLN A 90 -17.97 -10.57 0.12
N VAL A 91 -17.56 -11.77 0.56
CA VAL A 91 -18.44 -12.73 1.23
C VAL A 91 -18.35 -12.65 2.76
N LEU A 92 -17.30 -12.03 3.31
CA LEU A 92 -17.07 -12.01 4.77
C LEU A 92 -17.67 -10.79 5.48
N ASP A 93 -17.97 -9.70 4.77
CA ASP A 93 -18.62 -8.49 5.36
C ASP A 93 -20.16 -8.64 5.51
N ARG A 94 -20.70 -9.85 5.30
CA ARG A 94 -22.13 -10.19 5.48
C ARG A 94 -22.37 -11.22 6.60
N LEU A 95 -21.49 -11.24 7.59
CA LEU A 95 -21.64 -11.96 8.86
C LEU A 95 -21.28 -11.02 10.02
#